data_AF-A0A529GE55-F1
#
_entry.id   AF-A0A529GE55-F1
#
_cell.length_a   1.000
_cell.length_b   1.000
_cell.length_c   1.000
_cell.angle_alpha   90.00
_cell.angle_beta   90.00
_cell.angle_gamma   90.00
#
_symmetry.space_group_name_H-M   'P 1'
#
loop_
_entity.id
_entity.type
_entity.pdbx_description
1 polymer ?
#
loop_
_entity_poly.entity_id
_entity_poly.type
_entity_poly.pdbx_seq_one_letter_code
_entity_poly.pdbx_strand_id
1 'polypeptide(L)' 'RNEPSKRAAERFGFKFEGIFRQHLVVKGENRDTAWYSIIDKEWPALRRAYEAWLDPANFDNEGRQKRRLEDFRAEFGA' A
#
# COMPACT_ATOMS: atom_id res chain seq x y z
N ARG A 1 -11.81 8.23 11.28
CA ARG A 1 -11.64 6.77 11.05
C ARG A 1 -11.47 6.53 9.54
N ASN A 2 -10.43 5.83 9.07
CA ASN A 2 -10.21 5.59 7.63
C ASN A 2 -9.50 4.25 7.40
N GLU A 3 -10.20 3.15 7.69
CA GLU A 3 -9.65 1.79 7.59
C GLU A 3 -9.33 1.35 6.14
N PRO A 4 -10.15 1.68 5.12
CA PRO A 4 -9.82 1.32 3.74
C PRO A 4 -8.51 1.96 3.27
N SER A 5 -8.22 3.21 3.66
CA SER A 5 -6.96 3.87 3.30
C SER A 5 -5.76 3.25 3.99
N LYS A 6 -5.89 2.80 5.25
CA LYS A 6 -4.79 2.10 5.95
C LYS A 6 -4.45 0.78 5.26
N ARG A 7 -5.48 -0.03 4.97
CA ARG A 7 -5.30 -1.28 4.22
C ARG A 7 -4.69 -1.05 2.84
N ALA A 8 -5.06 0.04 2.16
CA ALA A 8 -4.46 0.39 0.89
C ALA A 8 -2.96 0.72 1.04
N ALA A 9 -2.59 1.55 2.03
CA ALA A 9 -1.18 1.89 2.29
C ALA A 9 -0.34 0.62 2.57
N GLU A 10 -0.84 -0.27 3.42
CA GLU A 10 -0.18 -1.54 3.73
C GLU A 10 -0.06 -2.45 2.49
N ARG A 11 -1.13 -2.57 1.69
CA ARG A 11 -1.11 -3.32 0.42
C ARG A 11 -0.07 -2.75 -0.55
N PHE A 12 0.02 -1.43 -0.63
CA PHE A 12 0.96 -0.73 -1.51
C PHE A 12 2.42 -0.81 -1.06
N GLY A 13 2.68 -1.34 0.15
CA GLY A 13 4.02 -1.52 0.67
C GLY A 13 4.55 -0.36 1.49
N PHE A 14 3.68 0.60 1.86
CA PHE A 14 4.07 1.60 2.84
C PHE A 14 4.18 0.96 4.23
N LYS A 15 5.18 1.38 5.00
CA LYS A 15 5.40 0.95 6.38
C LYS A 15 4.84 1.98 7.35
N PHE A 16 4.13 1.51 8.37
CA PHE A 16 3.55 2.36 9.41
C PHE A 16 4.64 2.95 10.30
N GLU A 17 4.57 4.26 10.55
CA GLU A 17 5.57 4.97 11.36
C GLU A 17 4.99 5.52 12.67
N GLY A 18 3.68 5.75 12.74
CA GLY A 18 3.07 6.26 13.96
C GLY A 18 1.70 6.91 13.78
N ILE A 19 1.11 7.31 14.91
CA ILE A 19 -0.14 8.06 14.94
C ILE A 19 0.07 9.39 15.64
N PHE A 20 -0.27 10.48 14.96
CA PHE A 20 -0.42 11.78 15.59
C PHE A 20 -1.84 11.88 16.15
N ARG A 21 -1.94 11.90 17.48
CA ARG A 21 -3.20 12.07 18.21
C ARG A 21 -3.66 13.51 18.09
N GLN A 22 -4.95 13.72 17.85
CA GLN A 22 -5.57 15.03 17.68
C GLN A 22 -4.91 15.92 16.61
N HIS A 23 -4.43 15.30 15.53
CA HIS A 23 -3.70 16.01 14.50
C HIS A 23 -4.55 17.10 13.82
N LEU A 24 -5.83 16.82 13.57
CA LEU A 24 -6.74 17.73 12.87
C LEU A 24 -8.18 17.64 13.41
N VAL A 25 -8.95 18.71 13.20
CA VAL A 25 -10.42 18.66 13.21
C VAL A 25 -10.89 18.69 11.76
N VAL A 26 -11.59 17.64 11.33
CA VAL A 26 -12.08 17.50 9.96
C VAL A 26 -13.58 17.27 10.00
N LYS A 27 -14.36 18.14 9.33
CA LYS A 27 -15.83 18.10 9.32
C LYS A 27 -16.45 18.07 10.72
N GLY A 28 -15.86 18.84 11.65
CA GLY A 28 -16.33 18.95 13.03
C GLY A 28 -15.92 17.80 13.95
N GLU A 29 -15.16 16.81 13.46
CA GLU A 29 -14.71 15.67 14.27
C GLU A 29 -13.19 15.65 14.47
N ASN A 30 -12.76 15.12 15.61
CA ASN A 30 -11.34 14.85 15.86
C ASN A 30 -10.81 13.79 14.88
N ARG A 31 -9.62 14.02 14.34
CA ARG A 31 -8.90 13.08 13.49
C ARG A 31 -7.49 12.85 14.01
N ASP A 32 -7.27 11.62 14.48
CA ASP A 32 -5.93 11.05 14.61
C ASP A 32 -5.39 10.64 13.22
N THR A 33 -4.12 10.91 12.96
CA THR A 33 -3.50 10.65 11.65
C THR A 33 -2.45 9.57 11.76
N ALA A 34 -2.65 8.46 11.05
CA ALA A 34 -1.65 7.41 10.87
C ALA A 34 -0.72 7.80 9.71
N TRP A 35 0.58 7.75 9.95
CA TRP A 35 1.64 8.04 8.97
C TRP A 35 2.30 6.76 8.49
N TYR A 36 2.60 6.74 7.19
CA TYR A 36 3.29 5.64 6.53
C TYR A 36 4.29 6.17 5.51
N SER A 37 5.34 5.41 5.23
CA SER A 37 6.39 5.80 4.30
C SER A 37 6.86 4.64 3.41
N ILE A 38 7.53 5.00 2.32
CA ILE A 38 8.40 4.12 1.52
C ILE A 38 9.71 4.90 1.37
N ILE A 39 10.84 4.26 1.64
CA ILE A 39 12.16 4.89 1.44
C ILE A 39 12.83 4.43 0.14
N ASP A 40 13.86 5.15 -0.27
CA ASP A 40 14.67 4.89 -1.46
C ASP A 40 15.20 3.44 -1.52
N LYS A 41 15.61 2.86 -0.38
CA LYS A 41 16.12 1.48 -0.31
C LYS A 41 15.03 0.41 -0.48
N GLU A 42 13.77 0.73 -0.22
CA GLU A 42 12.64 -0.19 -0.36
C GLU A 42 12.07 -0.16 -1.78
N TRP A 43 12.22 0.98 -2.45
CA TRP A 43 11.66 1.20 -3.78
C TRP A 43 12.10 0.17 -4.84
N PRO A 44 13.37 -0.25 -4.98
CA PRO A 44 13.75 -1.21 -6.01
C PRO A 44 12.98 -2.53 -5.96
N ALA A 45 12.74 -3.07 -4.75
CA ALA A 45 11.98 -4.29 -4.57
C ALA A 45 10.48 -4.07 -4.85
N LEU A 46 9.92 -2.98 -4.33
CA LEU A 46 8.52 -2.60 -4.59
C LEU A 46 8.27 -2.40 -6.08
N ARG A 47 9.14 -1.67 -6.78
CA ARG A 47 9.04 -1.42 -8.23
C ARG A 47 8.89 -2.72 -9.01
N ARG A 48 9.73 -3.72 -8.73
CA ARG A 48 9.64 -5.05 -9.37
C ARG A 48 8.29 -5.72 -9.08
N ALA A 49 7.79 -5.61 -7.85
CA ALA A 49 6.49 -6.13 -7.49
C ALA A 49 5.34 -5.44 -8.24
N TYR A 50 5.39 -4.12 -8.37
CA TYR A 50 4.41 -3.35 -9.15
C TYR A 50 4.47 -3.69 -10.63
N GLU A 51 5.66 -3.75 -11.22
CA GLU A 51 5.85 -4.12 -12.63
C GLU A 51 5.28 -5.51 -12.92
N ALA A 52 5.56 -6.50 -12.07
CA ALA A 52 5.02 -7.86 -12.22
C ALA A 52 3.50 -7.93 -11.98
N TRP A 53 2.98 -7.16 -11.02
CA TRP A 53 1.54 -7.12 -10.74
C TRP A 53 0.73 -6.43 -11.86
N LEU A 54 1.29 -5.38 -12.46
CA LEU A 54 0.69 -4.62 -13.56
C LEU A 54 0.91 -5.26 -14.93
N ASP A 55 1.80 -6.24 -15.04
CA ASP A 55 2.03 -6.98 -16.27
C ASP A 55 0.71 -7.56 -16.80
N PRO A 56 0.34 -7.35 -18.08
CA PRO A 56 -0.88 -7.91 -18.66
C PRO A 56 -1.02 -9.43 -18.46
N ALA A 57 0.10 -10.15 -18.39
CA ALA A 57 0.11 -11.59 -18.12
C ALA A 57 -0.44 -11.94 -16.73
N ASN A 58 -0.43 -11.01 -15.77
CA ASN A 58 -1.04 -11.19 -14.45
C ASN A 58 -2.57 -11.01 -14.46
N PHE A 59 -3.20 -10.73 -15.60
CA PHE A 59 -4.67 -10.60 -15.69
C PHE A 59 -5.26 -11.70 -16.57
N ASP A 60 -6.44 -12.19 -16.19
CA ASP A 60 -7.21 -13.14 -16.99
C ASP A 60 -8.05 -12.43 -18.07
N ASN A 61 -8.77 -13.21 -18.88
CA ASN A 61 -9.58 -12.67 -19.98
C ASN A 61 -10.77 -11.81 -19.49
N GLU A 62 -11.10 -11.83 -18.20
CA GLU A 62 -12.13 -11.02 -17.58
C GLU A 62 -11.54 -9.80 -16.82
N GLY A 63 -10.23 -9.58 -16.93
CA GLY A 63 -9.53 -8.48 -16.28
C GLY A 63 -9.31 -8.69 -14.78
N ARG A 64 -9.49 -9.90 -14.25
CA ARG A 64 -9.19 -10.21 -12.85
C ARG A 64 -7.71 -10.54 -12.70
N GLN A 65 -7.11 -10.04 -11.62
CA GLN A 65 -5.73 -10.38 -11.26
C GLN A 65 -5.60 -11.89 -10.95
N LYS A 66 -4.55 -12.52 -11.46
CA LYS A 66 -4.17 -13.91 -11.18
C LYS A 66 -3.42 -14.03 -9.85
N ARG A 67 -2.53 -13.08 -9.57
CA ARG A 67 -1.82 -12.92 -8.29
C ARG A 67 -2.02 -11.53 -7.74
N ARG A 68 -2.03 -11.41 -6.41
CA ARG A 68 -2.15 -10.13 -5.71
C ARG A 68 -0.80 -9.42 -5.67
N LEU A 69 -0.84 -8.10 -5.46
CA LEU A 69 0.37 -7.29 -5.31
C LEU A 69 1.20 -7.78 -4.11
N GLU A 70 0.53 -8.16 -3.03
CA GLU A 70 1.15 -8.70 -1.82
C GLU A 70 1.95 -9.99 -2.09
N ASP A 71 1.53 -10.81 -3.06
CA ASP A 71 2.23 -12.05 -3.42
C ASP A 71 3.56 -11.73 -4.13
N PHE A 72 3.56 -10.75 -5.05
CA PHE A 72 4.78 -10.31 -5.73
C PHE A 72 5.72 -9.56 -4.79
N ARG A 73 5.17 -8.78 -3.85
CA ARG A 73 5.97 -8.10 -2.83
C ARG A 73 6.71 -9.11 -1.94
N ALA A 74 6.03 -10.16 -1.48
CA ALA A 74 6.67 -11.23 -0.73
C ALA A 74 7.78 -11.93 -1.55
N GLU A 75 7.56 -12.15 -2.84
CA GLU A 75 8.54 -12.76 -3.76
C GLU A 75 9.79 -11.89 -3.96
N PHE A 76 9.64 -10.57 -4.11
CA PHE A 76 10.76 -9.65 -4.34
C PHE A 76 11.39 -9.08 -3.05
N GLY A 77 10.93 -9.50 -1.88
CA GLY A 77 11.44 -9.05 -0.58
C GLY A 77 11.05 -7.61 -0.24
N ALA A 78 9.84 -7.20 -0.61
CA ALA A 78 9.29 -5.84 -0.46
C ALA A 78 8.23 -5.70 0.65
#